data_AF-A0A8H6R8B2-F1
#
_entry.id   AF-A0A8H6R8B2-F1
#
_cell.length_a   1.000
_cell.length_b   1.000
_cell.length_c   1.000
_cell.angle_alpha   90.00
_cell.angle_beta   90.00
_cell.angle_gamma   90.00
#
_symmetry.space_group_name_H-M   'P 1'
#
loop_
_entity.id
_entity.type
_entity.pdbx_description
1 polymer ?
#
loop_
_entity_poly.entity_id
_entity_poly.type
_entity_poly.pdbx_seq_one_letter_code
_entity_poly.pdbx_strand_id
1 'polypeptide(L)'
;MDGLGSSHANAFMSCSSPQARPKLPIDLTLVIHHTQLPPDCNLPSDADMDTTETDLIDVNRQTTLLEAFDTMSGTKHTAHQTLCRFLDIAGELRNRIYRFVLLTEDPNDKIRVTSNGYTRPALLQTCKQVRSEALTIFYYEDSFAIEQRNLDLTGMIKFQASVSKIQPARDQPPLRARKIHKTILCSNDSKNNWTNLLRSMKCSHEHKHEFLHKLSDPEKIYGDGVSKTKAKRLLAISTVHKTARTMVDHPWELVEQLAAQTHRNALSDHTTATIHGEPKAADSAKPMDADQPVCHLLKLAGELKNRIYREVLCDLNDISVDQDGYDRPALLQTCKQIRAEGLKIFYYENRFSIDCKDYRMDLLLKMKESISAIRPTSDQPPLCFDKVLAQGDSVSMEPNWANVMQMMRYIREENSEAIPDPSIAFKNGDRDGLILTFSSMAFQARMLQDQPEELME
;
A
#
# COMPACT_ATOMS: atom_id res chain seq x y z
N MET A 1 38.59 -13.99 -61.08
CA MET A 1 38.05 -15.28 -61.56
C MET A 1 36.92 -15.65 -60.65
N ASP A 2 35.76 -15.76 -61.26
CA ASP A 2 34.42 -15.74 -60.71
C ASP A 2 33.98 -17.07 -60.07
N GLY A 3 32.89 -16.98 -59.29
CA GLY A 3 31.98 -18.08 -58.98
C GLY A 3 32.28 -18.78 -57.65
N LEU A 4 31.32 -19.14 -56.79
CA LEU A 4 29.85 -19.27 -56.79
C LEU A 4 29.45 -19.11 -55.30
N GLY A 5 28.39 -18.42 -54.89
CA GLY A 5 26.99 -18.69 -55.25
C GLY A 5 26.38 -19.71 -54.28
N SER A 6 25.76 -19.26 -53.17
CA SER A 6 24.66 -20.01 -52.55
C SER A 6 23.74 -19.07 -51.76
N SER A 7 22.55 -18.94 -52.34
CA SER A 7 21.38 -18.22 -51.86
C SER A 7 20.56 -19.16 -50.96
N HIS A 8 20.15 -18.69 -49.79
CA HIS A 8 19.01 -19.25 -49.07
C HIS A 8 18.08 -18.10 -48.68
N ALA A 9 17.10 -17.85 -49.55
CA ALA A 9 15.86 -17.17 -49.23
C ALA A 9 14.77 -18.23 -49.03
N ASN A 10 13.97 -18.09 -47.97
CA ASN A 10 12.60 -18.61 -47.77
C ASN A 10 12.28 -18.41 -46.28
N ALA A 11 11.09 -17.99 -45.82
CA ALA A 11 9.87 -17.58 -46.50
C ALA A 11 9.08 -16.72 -45.50
N PHE A 12 8.47 -15.65 -46.01
CA PHE A 12 7.42 -14.88 -45.34
C PHE A 12 6.22 -15.79 -45.07
N MET A 13 5.80 -15.92 -43.81
CA MET A 13 4.44 -16.37 -43.47
C MET A 13 3.59 -15.16 -43.09
N SER A 14 2.75 -14.77 -44.05
CA SER A 14 1.57 -13.94 -43.84
C SER A 14 0.44 -14.85 -43.34
N CYS A 15 -0.05 -14.61 -42.13
CA CYS A 15 -1.27 -15.21 -41.61
C CYS A 15 -2.26 -14.10 -41.25
N SER A 16 -3.11 -13.81 -42.24
CA SER A 16 -4.55 -13.63 -42.17
C SER A 16 -5.17 -13.22 -40.83
N SER A 17 -5.65 -11.98 -40.77
CA SER A 17 -6.87 -11.60 -40.05
C SER A 17 -8.05 -12.43 -40.57
N PRO A 18 -9.02 -12.85 -39.73
CA PRO A 18 -10.30 -12.14 -39.80
C PRO A 18 -11.18 -12.16 -38.53
N GLN A 19 -12.16 -11.26 -38.58
CA GLN A 19 -13.54 -11.35 -38.06
C GLN A 19 -13.93 -10.35 -36.97
N ALA A 20 -14.58 -9.31 -37.47
CA ALA A 20 -15.46 -8.39 -36.77
C ALA A 20 -16.57 -9.16 -36.02
N ARG A 21 -16.81 -8.77 -34.77
CA ARG A 21 -17.96 -9.22 -33.98
C ARG A 21 -19.21 -8.40 -34.36
N PRO A 22 -20.40 -9.01 -34.45
CA PRO A 22 -21.64 -8.29 -34.69
C PRO A 22 -22.03 -7.44 -33.48
N LYS A 23 -22.38 -6.18 -33.74
CA LYS A 23 -23.04 -5.28 -32.78
C LYS A 23 -24.50 -5.73 -32.64
N LEU A 24 -24.90 -6.09 -31.43
CA LEU A 24 -26.31 -6.23 -31.06
C LEU A 24 -26.81 -4.88 -30.50
N PRO A 25 -28.00 -4.40 -30.90
CA PRO A 25 -28.62 -3.24 -30.29
C PRO A 25 -29.29 -3.67 -28.97
N ILE A 26 -28.89 -3.04 -27.86
CA ILE A 26 -29.63 -3.12 -26.61
C ILE A 26 -30.54 -1.90 -26.57
N ASP A 27 -31.83 -2.16 -26.75
CA ASP A 27 -32.93 -1.23 -26.58
C ASP A 27 -33.33 -1.26 -25.09
N LEU A 28 -33.15 -0.14 -24.39
CA LEU A 28 -33.54 0.04 -22.99
C LEU A 28 -34.55 1.19 -22.91
N THR A 29 -35.78 0.90 -23.34
CA THR A 29 -36.97 1.64 -22.93
C THR A 29 -37.20 1.42 -21.44
N LEU A 30 -36.84 2.39 -20.60
CA LEU A 30 -37.22 2.42 -19.19
C LEU A 30 -38.53 3.20 -19.04
N VAL A 31 -39.56 2.49 -18.60
CA VAL A 31 -40.90 3.01 -18.28
C VAL A 31 -40.82 3.81 -16.98
N ILE A 32 -41.19 5.09 -17.04
CA ILE A 32 -41.34 5.97 -15.87
C ILE A 32 -42.70 5.68 -15.24
N HIS A 33 -42.72 5.07 -14.06
CA HIS A 33 -43.89 5.08 -13.19
C HIS A 33 -43.79 6.26 -12.21
N HIS A 34 -44.65 7.26 -12.43
CA HIS A 34 -44.97 8.28 -11.45
C HIS A 34 -45.72 7.65 -10.27
N THR A 35 -45.20 7.79 -9.05
CA THR A 35 -45.97 7.58 -7.82
C THR A 35 -45.91 8.82 -6.95
N GLN A 36 -47.09 9.28 -6.60
CA GLN A 36 -47.43 10.49 -5.86
C GLN A 36 -47.03 10.40 -4.38
N LEU A 37 -46.68 11.55 -3.80
CA LEU A 37 -46.51 11.79 -2.37
C LEU A 37 -47.87 11.84 -1.64
N PRO A 38 -47.96 11.37 -0.39
CA PRO A 38 -48.97 11.84 0.55
C PRO A 38 -48.40 12.91 1.50
N PRO A 39 -49.24 13.85 1.98
CA PRO A 39 -48.84 14.98 2.82
C PRO A 39 -48.93 14.66 4.33
N ASP A 40 -48.35 15.59 5.10
CA ASP A 40 -48.59 15.89 6.52
C ASP A 40 -48.05 14.94 7.59
N CYS A 41 -47.12 15.46 8.41
CA CYS A 41 -47.09 15.18 9.85
C CYS A 41 -46.43 16.34 10.63
N ASN A 42 -47.24 16.87 11.54
CA ASN A 42 -47.05 17.87 12.58
C ASN A 42 -45.72 17.90 13.36
N LEU A 43 -45.27 19.12 13.67
CA LEU A 43 -44.32 19.48 14.72
C LEU A 43 -44.97 19.39 16.12
N PRO A 44 -44.20 19.06 17.17
CA PRO A 44 -44.45 19.58 18.50
C PRO A 44 -43.36 20.58 18.93
N SER A 45 -43.88 21.66 19.51
CA SER A 45 -43.20 22.72 20.24
C SER A 45 -42.71 22.24 21.62
N ASP A 46 -41.73 22.98 22.13
CA ASP A 46 -41.39 23.19 23.54
C ASP A 46 -40.67 22.07 24.32
N ALA A 47 -39.40 22.34 24.62
CA ALA A 47 -38.84 22.05 25.94
C ALA A 47 -37.65 22.99 26.22
N ASP A 48 -37.85 23.90 27.17
CA ASP A 48 -36.82 24.61 27.90
C ASP A 48 -35.84 23.62 28.53
N MET A 49 -34.53 23.89 28.42
CA MET A 49 -33.58 23.29 29.35
C MET A 49 -32.35 24.18 29.56
N ASP A 50 -32.18 24.49 30.85
CA ASP A 50 -31.15 25.25 31.54
C ASP A 50 -29.72 24.82 31.17
N THR A 51 -28.80 25.78 31.01
CA THR A 51 -27.38 25.53 30.75
C THR A 51 -26.49 26.19 31.81
N THR A 52 -25.97 25.39 32.73
CA THR A 52 -24.74 25.69 33.47
C THR A 52 -23.91 24.41 33.63
N GLU A 53 -22.90 24.21 32.78
CA GLU A 53 -21.66 23.50 33.14
C GLU A 53 -20.66 23.57 31.98
N THR A 54 -19.72 24.50 32.08
CA THR A 54 -18.47 24.54 31.30
C THR A 54 -17.36 23.96 32.18
N ASP A 55 -16.81 22.82 31.77
CA ASP A 55 -15.36 22.59 31.62
C ASP A 55 -15.06 21.08 31.59
N LEU A 56 -15.10 20.49 30.37
CA LEU A 56 -14.41 19.26 29.91
C LEU A 56 -14.97 18.81 28.54
N ILE A 57 -14.90 19.67 27.51
CA ILE A 57 -15.35 19.32 26.14
C ILE A 57 -14.36 19.91 25.12
N ASP A 58 -13.30 19.18 24.76
CA ASP A 58 -12.50 19.54 23.56
C ASP A 58 -12.22 18.36 22.60
N VAL A 59 -12.47 17.10 23.02
CA VAL A 59 -12.37 15.94 22.11
C VAL A 59 -13.70 15.62 21.42
N ASN A 60 -14.84 15.91 22.05
CA ASN A 60 -16.15 15.51 21.52
C ASN A 60 -16.68 16.45 20.40
N ARG A 61 -16.27 17.73 20.38
CA ARG A 61 -16.67 18.71 19.35
C ARG A 61 -16.13 18.39 17.95
N GLN A 62 -14.94 17.77 17.86
CA GLN A 62 -14.38 17.32 16.58
C GLN A 62 -15.26 16.24 15.94
N THR A 63 -15.80 15.33 16.75
CA THR A 63 -16.68 14.26 16.28
C THR A 63 -18.01 14.80 15.75
N THR A 64 -18.61 15.78 16.44
CA THR A 64 -19.91 16.36 16.06
C THR A 64 -19.83 17.18 14.77
N LEU A 65 -18.76 17.95 14.54
CA LEU A 65 -18.57 18.67 13.28
C LEU A 65 -18.29 17.73 12.11
N LEU A 66 -17.50 16.67 12.31
CA LEU A 66 -17.28 15.65 11.28
C LEU A 66 -18.56 14.88 10.91
N GLU A 67 -19.47 14.66 11.87
CA GLU A 67 -20.77 14.00 11.62
C GLU A 67 -21.76 14.92 10.89
N ALA A 68 -21.73 16.23 11.13
CA ALA A 68 -22.51 17.20 10.36
C ALA A 68 -22.12 17.23 8.87
N PHE A 69 -20.83 17.01 8.54
CA PHE A 69 -20.35 16.92 7.16
C PHE A 69 -20.82 15.64 6.42
N ASP A 70 -20.88 14.49 7.11
CA ASP A 70 -21.38 13.24 6.51
C ASP A 70 -22.90 13.31 6.21
N THR A 71 -23.63 14.22 6.87
CA THR A 71 -25.09 14.38 6.73
C THR A 71 -25.52 15.01 5.39
N MET A 72 -24.62 15.72 4.68
CA MET A 72 -24.94 16.34 3.38
C MET A 72 -24.87 15.37 2.19
N SER A 73 -24.50 14.10 2.40
CA SER A 73 -24.44 13.08 1.34
C SER A 73 -25.79 12.42 1.02
N GLY A 74 -26.91 12.79 1.67
CA GLY A 74 -28.28 12.49 1.23
C GLY A 74 -28.69 11.02 1.05
N THR A 75 -27.85 10.04 1.38
CA THR A 75 -28.16 8.62 1.22
C THR A 75 -28.62 8.01 2.53
N LYS A 76 -29.89 7.59 2.59
CA LYS A 76 -30.48 6.83 3.70
C LYS A 76 -29.62 5.61 4.02
N HIS A 77 -28.86 5.68 5.12
CA HIS A 77 -28.05 4.56 5.61
C HIS A 77 -28.97 3.49 6.19
N THR A 78 -29.40 2.55 5.36
CA THR A 78 -29.62 1.17 5.82
C THR A 78 -28.33 0.72 6.50
N ALA A 79 -28.43 -0.18 7.49
CA ALA A 79 -27.29 -0.76 8.20
C ALA A 79 -26.39 -1.57 7.23
N HIS A 80 -25.68 -0.85 6.36
CA HIS A 80 -24.66 -1.37 5.50
C HIS A 80 -23.55 -1.83 6.44
N GLN A 81 -23.32 -3.14 6.48
CA GLN A 81 -22.05 -3.68 6.93
C GLN A 81 -20.97 -2.75 6.43
N THR A 82 -20.15 -2.22 7.35
CA THR A 82 -19.10 -1.26 7.04
C THR A 82 -18.08 -1.96 6.15
N LEU A 83 -18.36 -1.99 4.85
CA LEU A 83 -17.53 -2.61 3.85
C LEU A 83 -16.20 -1.87 3.88
N CYS A 84 -15.12 -2.63 3.90
CA CYS A 84 -13.79 -2.07 3.91
C CYS A 84 -13.54 -1.37 2.57
N ARG A 85 -13.63 -0.03 2.54
CA ARG A 85 -13.47 0.79 1.32
C ARG A 85 -12.09 0.63 0.66
N PHE A 86 -11.12 0.05 1.36
CA PHE A 86 -9.85 -0.36 0.78
C PHE A 86 -10.01 -1.39 -0.36
N LEU A 87 -11.10 -2.15 -0.41
CA LEU A 87 -11.34 -3.10 -1.49
C LEU A 87 -11.99 -2.44 -2.73
N ASP A 88 -12.46 -1.20 -2.60
CA ASP A 88 -13.10 -0.44 -3.68
C ASP A 88 -12.07 0.28 -4.56
N ILE A 89 -10.84 0.50 -4.08
CA ILE A 89 -9.77 1.09 -4.90
C ILE A 89 -9.33 0.13 -6.00
N ALA A 90 -8.90 0.67 -7.15
CA ALA A 90 -8.43 -0.13 -8.28
C ALA A 90 -7.34 -1.14 -7.88
N GLY A 91 -7.39 -2.35 -8.43
CA GLY A 91 -6.47 -3.44 -8.08
C GLY A 91 -4.98 -3.09 -8.28
N GLU A 92 -4.67 -2.20 -9.22
CA GLU A 92 -3.32 -1.69 -9.45
C GLU A 92 -2.80 -0.87 -8.26
N LEU A 93 -3.64 0.02 -7.72
CA LEU A 93 -3.32 0.81 -6.53
C LEU A 93 -3.18 -0.09 -5.30
N ARG A 94 -4.07 -1.09 -5.15
CA ARG A 94 -3.93 -2.11 -4.10
C ARG A 94 -2.58 -2.82 -4.19
N ASN A 95 -2.18 -3.24 -5.39
CA ASN A 95 -0.89 -3.89 -5.60
C ASN A 95 0.31 -2.97 -5.27
N ARG A 96 0.24 -1.67 -5.56
CA ARG A 96 1.28 -0.72 -5.14
C ARG A 96 1.37 -0.63 -3.61
N ILE A 97 0.24 -0.49 -2.94
CA ILE A 97 0.16 -0.47 -1.47
C ILE A 97 0.68 -1.79 -0.89
N TYR A 98 0.33 -2.93 -1.49
CA TYR A 98 0.84 -4.24 -1.09
C TYR A 98 2.35 -4.31 -1.18
N ARG A 99 2.96 -3.89 -2.29
CA ARG A 99 4.43 -3.87 -2.44
C ARG A 99 5.08 -2.97 -1.40
N PHE A 100 4.51 -1.79 -1.20
CA PHE A 100 5.02 -0.82 -0.24
C PHE A 100 5.03 -1.37 1.20
N VAL A 101 3.98 -2.10 1.59
CA VAL A 101 3.83 -2.61 2.96
C VAL A 101 4.51 -3.96 3.17
N LEU A 102 4.59 -4.80 2.13
CA LEU A 102 5.03 -6.19 2.27
C LEU A 102 6.49 -6.42 1.96
N LEU A 103 7.12 -5.59 1.13
CA LEU A 103 8.50 -5.81 0.69
C LEU A 103 9.48 -5.10 1.61
N THR A 104 10.55 -5.79 1.98
CA THR A 104 11.66 -5.14 2.67
C THR A 104 12.42 -4.22 1.71
N GLU A 105 12.62 -2.96 2.12
CA GLU A 105 13.36 -1.96 1.31
C GLU A 105 14.85 -2.35 1.17
N ASP A 106 15.47 -2.85 2.24
CA ASP A 106 16.89 -3.27 2.22
C ASP A 106 17.04 -4.69 1.67
N PRO A 107 17.78 -4.90 0.56
CA PRO A 107 18.05 -6.24 0.02
C PRO A 107 18.83 -7.17 0.98
N ASN A 108 19.45 -6.62 2.02
CA ASN A 108 20.13 -7.38 3.06
C ASN A 108 19.20 -7.82 4.21
N ASP A 109 18.08 -7.12 4.41
CA ASP A 109 17.12 -7.44 5.47
C ASP A 109 16.10 -8.48 4.99
N LYS A 110 16.50 -9.74 5.12
CA LYS A 110 15.73 -10.88 4.61
C LYS A 110 14.83 -11.45 5.69
N ILE A 111 13.60 -11.81 5.32
CA ILE A 111 12.67 -12.45 6.24
C ILE A 111 13.21 -13.80 6.69
N ARG A 112 13.49 -13.91 7.98
CA ARG A 112 14.05 -15.12 8.59
C ARG A 112 12.99 -16.18 8.77
N VAL A 113 13.20 -17.34 8.14
CA VAL A 113 12.35 -18.52 8.25
C VAL A 113 13.01 -19.52 9.17
N THR A 114 12.33 -19.83 10.28
CA THR A 114 12.77 -20.79 11.30
C THR A 114 11.92 -22.06 11.28
N SER A 115 12.26 -23.07 12.09
CA SER A 115 11.45 -24.28 12.30
C SER A 115 10.06 -23.98 12.89
N ASN A 116 9.95 -22.90 13.66
CA ASN A 116 8.71 -22.39 14.23
C ASN A 116 7.88 -21.57 13.23
N GLY A 117 8.42 -21.31 12.03
CA GLY A 117 7.81 -20.49 11.00
C GLY A 117 8.51 -19.14 10.86
N TYR A 118 7.77 -18.16 10.37
CA TYR A 118 8.21 -16.78 10.19
C TYR A 118 7.03 -15.84 10.43
N THR A 119 7.34 -14.61 10.83
CA THR A 119 6.31 -13.59 11.07
C THR A 119 5.71 -13.14 9.76
N ARG A 120 4.39 -13.21 9.65
CA ARG A 120 3.66 -12.68 8.49
C ARG A 120 3.29 -11.22 8.76
N PRO A 121 3.49 -10.31 7.79
CA PRO A 121 3.03 -8.94 7.91
C PRO A 121 1.55 -8.88 8.28
N ALA A 122 1.19 -7.92 9.14
CA ALA A 122 -0.16 -7.82 9.69
C ALA A 122 -1.22 -7.61 8.59
N LEU A 123 -0.82 -7.00 7.46
CA LEU A 123 -1.67 -6.85 6.28
C LEU A 123 -2.22 -8.19 5.76
N LEU A 124 -1.41 -9.25 5.73
CA LEU A 124 -1.83 -10.59 5.29
C LEU A 124 -2.77 -11.30 6.29
N GLN A 125 -3.00 -10.70 7.45
CA GLN A 125 -3.86 -11.21 8.52
C GLN A 125 -5.21 -10.48 8.58
N THR A 126 -5.41 -9.42 7.77
CA THR A 126 -6.61 -8.58 7.82
C THR A 126 -7.88 -9.29 7.33
N CYS A 127 -7.97 -9.62 6.03
CA CYS A 127 -9.13 -10.32 5.46
C CYS A 127 -8.72 -11.30 4.35
N LYS A 128 -9.64 -12.20 3.98
CA LYS A 128 -9.39 -13.26 2.98
C LYS A 128 -8.99 -12.70 1.61
N GLN A 129 -9.63 -11.62 1.17
CA GLN A 129 -9.38 -11.01 -0.14
C GLN A 129 -7.99 -10.36 -0.21
N VAL A 130 -7.65 -9.49 0.75
CA VAL A 130 -6.30 -8.88 0.84
C VAL A 130 -5.24 -9.97 0.92
N ARG A 131 -5.51 -11.02 1.71
CA ARG A 131 -4.61 -12.16 1.82
C ARG A 131 -4.44 -12.88 0.48
N SER A 132 -5.49 -13.14 -0.30
CA SER A 132 -5.33 -13.83 -1.59
C SER A 132 -4.59 -12.98 -2.63
N GLU A 133 -4.83 -11.67 -2.65
CA GLU A 133 -4.21 -10.77 -3.63
C GLU A 133 -2.73 -10.50 -3.30
N ALA A 134 -2.44 -10.17 -2.04
CA ALA A 134 -1.14 -9.66 -1.63
C ALA A 134 -0.11 -10.77 -1.34
N LEU A 135 -0.57 -11.99 -1.09
CA LEU A 135 0.32 -13.10 -0.71
C LEU A 135 1.20 -13.57 -1.88
N THR A 136 0.73 -13.45 -3.12
CA THR A 136 1.57 -13.64 -4.30
C THR A 136 2.74 -12.65 -4.32
N ILE A 137 2.47 -11.36 -4.10
CA ILE A 137 3.51 -10.31 -4.03
C ILE A 137 4.52 -10.65 -2.93
N PHE A 138 4.05 -10.97 -1.73
CA PHE A 138 4.90 -11.30 -0.57
C PHE A 138 5.88 -12.44 -0.86
N TYR A 139 5.43 -13.57 -1.40
CA TYR A 139 6.34 -14.71 -1.59
C TYR A 139 7.22 -14.62 -2.83
N TYR A 140 6.79 -13.91 -3.88
CA TYR A 140 7.52 -13.86 -5.14
C TYR A 140 8.46 -12.67 -5.25
N GLU A 141 8.11 -11.52 -4.66
CA GLU A 141 8.89 -10.30 -4.77
C GLU A 141 9.86 -10.07 -3.60
N ASP A 142 9.60 -10.68 -2.45
CA ASP A 142 10.43 -10.53 -1.24
C ASP A 142 11.59 -11.54 -1.17
N SER A 143 12.54 -11.29 -0.25
CA SER A 143 13.72 -12.10 -0.01
C SER A 143 13.65 -12.81 1.34
N PHE A 144 13.72 -14.15 1.29
CA PHE A 144 13.68 -14.99 2.48
C PHE A 144 15.06 -15.54 2.81
N ALA A 145 15.39 -15.57 4.11
CA ALA A 145 16.55 -16.24 4.66
C ALA A 145 16.08 -17.46 5.48
N ILE A 146 16.27 -18.67 4.95
CA ILE A 146 15.90 -19.88 5.68
C ILE A 146 17.07 -20.27 6.59
N GLU A 147 16.86 -20.14 7.90
CA GLU A 147 17.81 -20.58 8.93
C GLU A 147 17.61 -22.07 9.21
N GLN A 148 18.61 -22.87 8.87
CA GLN A 148 18.61 -24.30 9.19
C GLN A 148 19.53 -24.56 10.38
N ARG A 149 18.93 -24.86 11.54
CA ARG A 149 19.67 -25.27 12.74
C ARG A 149 19.75 -26.78 12.79
N ASN A 150 20.94 -27.33 13.05
CA ASN A 150 21.15 -28.78 13.20
C ASN A 150 20.63 -29.60 12.02
N LEU A 151 20.71 -29.03 10.81
CA LEU A 151 20.18 -29.61 9.58
C LEU A 151 18.68 -29.93 9.61
N ASP A 152 17.92 -29.34 10.54
CA ASP A 152 16.47 -29.48 10.59
C ASP A 152 15.83 -28.82 9.36
N LEU A 153 15.17 -29.64 8.54
CA LEU A 153 14.45 -29.20 7.35
C LEU A 153 13.03 -28.71 7.64
N THR A 154 12.53 -28.83 8.87
CA THR A 154 11.12 -28.58 9.20
C THR A 154 10.66 -27.19 8.75
N GLY A 155 11.47 -26.14 9.00
CA GLY A 155 11.16 -24.78 8.57
C GLY A 155 11.10 -24.62 7.05
N MET A 156 12.05 -25.22 6.34
CA MET A 156 12.11 -25.21 4.87
C MET A 156 10.93 -25.97 4.25
N ILE A 157 10.59 -27.14 4.78
CA ILE A 157 9.46 -27.96 4.31
C ILE A 157 8.14 -27.19 4.50
N LYS A 158 7.92 -26.60 5.68
CA LYS A 158 6.73 -25.76 5.97
C LYS A 158 6.66 -24.55 5.05
N PHE A 159 7.79 -23.90 4.81
CA PHE A 159 7.87 -22.75 3.91
C PHE A 159 7.52 -23.14 2.48
N GLN A 160 8.15 -24.19 1.95
CA GLN A 160 7.85 -24.70 0.62
C GLN A 160 6.39 -25.12 0.49
N ALA A 161 5.83 -25.85 1.45
CA ALA A 161 4.42 -26.23 1.44
C ALA A 161 3.50 -25.00 1.45
N SER A 162 3.93 -23.89 2.04
CA SER A 162 3.18 -22.64 2.00
C SER A 162 3.30 -21.95 0.63
N VAL A 163 4.48 -21.94 0.01
CA VAL A 163 4.70 -21.39 -1.34
C VAL A 163 3.95 -22.20 -2.41
N SER A 164 3.96 -23.53 -2.31
CA SER A 164 3.28 -24.42 -3.26
C SER A 164 1.76 -24.27 -3.27
N LYS A 165 1.15 -23.74 -2.20
CA LYS A 165 -0.28 -23.42 -2.16
C LYS A 165 -0.64 -22.16 -2.97
N ILE A 166 0.37 -21.39 -3.34
CA ILE A 166 0.27 -20.11 -4.06
C ILE A 166 0.67 -20.38 -5.50
N GLN A 167 -0.01 -21.35 -6.12
CA GLN A 167 0.16 -21.54 -7.54
C GLN A 167 -0.42 -20.33 -8.24
N PRO A 168 0.37 -19.58 -9.03
CA PRO A 168 -0.21 -18.59 -9.91
C PRO A 168 -1.16 -19.31 -10.87
N ALA A 169 -2.17 -18.59 -11.39
CA ALA A 169 -3.06 -19.12 -12.41
C ALA A 169 -2.21 -19.79 -13.51
N ARG A 170 -2.66 -20.95 -14.04
CA ARG A 170 -1.90 -21.82 -14.97
C ARG A 170 -1.26 -21.09 -16.16
N ASP A 171 -1.78 -19.92 -16.51
CA ASP A 171 -1.36 -19.13 -17.66
C ASP A 171 -0.26 -18.11 -17.35
N GLN A 172 0.11 -17.92 -16.08
CA GLN A 172 1.23 -17.07 -15.73
C GLN A 172 2.54 -17.88 -15.75
N PRO A 173 3.61 -17.35 -16.35
CA PRO A 173 4.92 -18.00 -16.28
C PRO A 173 5.27 -18.22 -14.81
N PRO A 174 5.91 -19.36 -14.45
CA PRO A 174 6.24 -19.66 -13.07
C PRO A 174 7.05 -18.49 -12.51
N LEU A 175 6.42 -17.74 -11.60
CA LEU A 175 7.02 -16.59 -10.97
C LEU A 175 8.25 -17.12 -10.23
N ARG A 176 9.44 -16.84 -10.77
CA ARG A 176 10.68 -17.23 -10.10
C ARG A 176 10.80 -16.31 -8.88
N ALA A 177 10.57 -16.87 -7.68
CA ALA A 177 10.82 -16.15 -6.43
C ALA A 177 12.19 -15.46 -6.51
N ARG A 178 12.20 -14.12 -6.31
CA ARG A 178 13.32 -13.26 -6.71
C ARG A 178 14.67 -13.71 -6.18
N LYS A 179 14.75 -14.23 -4.94
CA LYS A 179 15.88 -14.99 -4.37
C LYS A 179 15.51 -15.59 -3.01
N ILE A 180 15.56 -16.91 -2.87
CA ILE A 180 15.61 -17.54 -1.54
C ILE A 180 17.08 -17.71 -1.16
N HIS A 181 17.46 -17.10 -0.04
CA HIS A 181 18.78 -17.29 0.55
C HIS A 181 18.69 -18.37 1.62
N LYS A 182 19.63 -19.30 1.59
CA LYS A 182 19.67 -20.41 2.52
C LYS A 182 20.89 -20.26 3.42
N THR A 183 20.65 -20.13 4.71
CA THR A 183 21.71 -20.01 5.72
C THR A 183 21.71 -21.25 6.58
N ILE A 184 22.78 -22.04 6.49
CA ILE A 184 22.94 -23.26 7.28
C ILE A 184 23.74 -22.93 8.55
N LEU A 185 23.08 -23.04 9.68
CA LEU A 185 23.67 -22.87 11.01
C LEU A 185 23.86 -24.26 11.64
N CYS A 186 25.04 -24.85 11.43
CA CYS A 186 25.41 -26.08 12.12
C CYS A 186 25.82 -25.78 13.57
N SER A 187 25.13 -26.35 14.56
CA SER A 187 25.63 -26.43 15.94
C SER A 187 26.78 -27.43 16.02
N ASN A 188 27.58 -27.33 17.09
CA ASN A 188 28.65 -28.28 17.40
C ASN A 188 28.15 -29.64 17.87
N ASP A 189 26.86 -29.78 18.17
CA ASP A 189 26.28 -31.00 18.71
C ASP A 189 26.11 -32.07 17.61
N SER A 190 27.01 -33.06 17.58
CA SER A 190 27.18 -33.99 16.46
C SER A 190 26.10 -35.05 16.35
N LYS A 191 25.46 -35.46 17.45
CA LYS A 191 24.52 -36.59 17.46
C LYS A 191 23.19 -36.27 16.76
N ASN A 192 22.62 -35.10 17.02
CA ASN A 192 21.33 -34.70 16.44
C ASN A 192 21.41 -34.35 14.95
N ASN A 193 22.62 -34.05 14.46
CA ASN A 193 22.84 -33.63 13.07
C ASN A 193 22.73 -34.79 12.07
N TRP A 194 23.07 -36.03 12.46
CA TRP A 194 23.09 -37.16 11.52
C TRP A 194 21.69 -37.62 11.09
N THR A 195 20.77 -37.79 12.03
CA THR A 195 19.38 -38.18 11.71
C THR A 195 18.69 -37.13 10.83
N ASN A 196 18.93 -35.85 11.12
CA ASN A 196 18.40 -34.75 10.32
C ASN A 196 19.05 -34.69 8.93
N LEU A 197 20.35 -34.96 8.84
CA LEU A 197 21.07 -35.08 7.57
C LEU A 197 20.49 -36.21 6.71
N LEU A 198 20.31 -37.41 7.27
CA LEU A 198 19.71 -38.55 6.55
C LEU A 198 18.29 -38.23 6.07
N ARG A 199 17.47 -37.60 6.92
CA ARG A 199 16.14 -37.13 6.51
C ARG A 199 16.24 -36.13 5.35
N SER A 200 17.19 -35.19 5.41
CA SER A 200 17.44 -34.20 4.36
C SER A 200 17.86 -34.82 3.04
N MET A 201 18.75 -35.81 3.11
CA MET A 201 19.18 -36.58 1.95
C MET A 201 18.04 -37.37 1.34
N LYS A 202 17.21 -38.05 2.16
CA LYS A 202 16.05 -38.80 1.69
C LYS A 202 15.06 -37.90 0.95
N CYS A 203 14.78 -36.72 1.51
CA CYS A 203 13.97 -35.70 0.85
C CYS A 203 14.55 -35.23 -0.50
N SER A 204 15.89 -35.14 -0.61
CA SER A 204 16.57 -34.77 -1.85
C SER A 204 16.52 -35.89 -2.89
N HIS A 205 16.71 -37.14 -2.44
CA HIS A 205 16.66 -38.34 -3.26
C HIS A 205 15.28 -38.56 -3.87
N GLU A 206 14.21 -38.34 -3.11
CA GLU A 206 12.84 -38.50 -3.60
C GLU A 206 12.37 -37.37 -4.54
N HIS A 207 13.23 -36.42 -4.93
CA HIS A 207 12.89 -35.23 -5.73
C HIS A 207 11.73 -34.36 -5.19
N LYS A 208 11.34 -34.54 -3.92
CA LYS A 208 10.19 -33.84 -3.34
C LYS A 208 10.42 -32.33 -3.16
N HIS A 209 11.67 -31.87 -3.24
CA HIS A 209 12.05 -30.51 -2.88
C HIS A 209 13.07 -29.88 -3.84
N GLU A 210 12.57 -29.19 -4.87
CA GLU A 210 13.37 -28.48 -5.90
C GLU A 210 14.35 -27.44 -5.29
N PHE A 211 14.04 -26.90 -4.11
CA PHE A 211 14.89 -25.92 -3.41
C PHE A 211 16.21 -26.49 -2.87
N LEU A 212 16.34 -27.81 -2.72
CA LEU A 212 17.57 -28.44 -2.24
C LEU A 212 18.67 -28.50 -3.30
N HIS A 213 18.32 -28.31 -4.58
CA HIS A 213 19.25 -28.42 -5.70
C HIS A 213 20.29 -27.28 -5.73
N LYS A 214 19.97 -26.13 -5.12
CA LYS A 214 20.83 -24.93 -5.07
C LYS A 214 21.45 -24.69 -3.70
N LEU A 215 21.95 -25.73 -3.04
CA LEU A 215 22.97 -25.51 -2.02
C LEU A 215 24.15 -24.83 -2.73
N SER A 216 24.34 -23.53 -2.46
CA SER A 216 25.41 -22.76 -3.10
C SER A 216 26.74 -23.47 -2.90
N ASP A 217 27.62 -23.30 -3.89
CA ASP A 217 28.98 -23.79 -3.85
C ASP A 217 29.58 -23.48 -2.48
N PRO A 218 30.03 -24.49 -1.71
CA PRO A 218 30.49 -24.28 -0.35
C PRO A 218 31.47 -23.10 -0.27
N GLU A 219 32.35 -22.98 -1.26
CA GLU A 219 33.34 -21.91 -1.42
C GLU A 219 32.74 -20.49 -1.43
N LYS A 220 31.52 -20.30 -1.96
CA LYS A 220 30.85 -18.98 -2.01
C LYS A 220 30.10 -18.62 -0.73
N ILE A 221 29.82 -19.60 0.14
CA ILE A 221 29.14 -19.37 1.43
C ILE A 221 30.16 -18.95 2.50
N TYR A 222 31.45 -19.21 2.28
CA TYR A 222 32.51 -18.89 3.22
C TYR A 222 32.91 -17.41 3.13
N GLY A 223 32.32 -16.58 4.00
CA GLY A 223 32.95 -15.31 4.36
C GLY A 223 34.26 -15.55 5.13
N ASP A 224 35.10 -14.53 5.20
CA ASP A 224 36.49 -14.52 5.71
C ASP A 224 36.69 -14.86 7.21
N GLY A 225 35.74 -15.55 7.85
CA GLY A 225 35.75 -15.85 9.29
C GLY A 225 35.25 -17.25 9.69
N VAL A 226 35.04 -18.16 8.73
CA VAL A 226 34.59 -19.53 9.04
C VAL A 226 35.78 -20.41 9.45
N SER A 227 35.75 -20.96 10.67
CA SER A 227 36.77 -21.93 11.12
C SER A 227 36.95 -23.08 10.13
N LYS A 228 38.20 -23.47 9.86
CA LYS A 228 38.57 -24.62 9.00
C LYS A 228 37.77 -25.89 9.33
N THR A 229 37.50 -26.13 10.61
CA THR A 229 36.70 -27.27 11.08
C THR A 229 35.24 -27.20 10.61
N LYS A 230 34.63 -26.00 10.64
CA LYS A 230 33.26 -25.77 10.17
C LYS A 230 33.17 -25.89 8.64
N ALA A 231 34.17 -25.40 7.92
CA ALA A 231 34.25 -25.55 6.46
C ALA A 231 34.31 -27.02 6.03
N LYS A 232 35.18 -27.83 6.66
CA LYS A 232 35.27 -29.28 6.40
C LYS A 232 33.95 -30.03 6.66
N ARG A 233 33.27 -29.74 7.77
CA ARG A 233 31.96 -30.34 8.08
C ARG A 233 30.92 -30.01 7.02
N LEU A 234 30.86 -28.76 6.58
CA LEU A 234 29.94 -28.32 5.54
C LEU A 234 30.28 -28.96 4.18
N LEU A 235 31.55 -29.12 3.86
CA LEU A 235 31.99 -29.84 2.66
C LEU A 235 31.55 -31.31 2.72
N ALA A 236 31.73 -31.99 3.85
CA ALA A 236 31.25 -33.37 4.02
C ALA A 236 29.72 -33.47 3.84
N ILE A 237 28.95 -32.55 4.44
CA ILE A 237 27.49 -32.48 4.26
C ILE A 237 27.11 -32.25 2.79
N SER A 238 27.84 -31.39 2.08
CA SER A 238 27.62 -31.10 0.65
C SER A 238 27.91 -32.33 -0.22
N THR A 239 29.05 -32.99 0.00
CA THR A 239 29.43 -34.23 -0.68
C THR A 239 28.39 -35.32 -0.49
N VAL A 240 27.93 -35.51 0.75
CA VAL A 240 26.90 -36.48 1.10
C VAL A 240 25.57 -36.17 0.38
N HIS A 241 25.14 -34.90 0.32
CA HIS A 241 23.97 -34.50 -0.49
C HIS A 241 24.18 -34.65 -2.00
N LYS A 242 25.40 -34.49 -2.50
CA LYS A 242 25.74 -34.71 -3.91
C LYS A 242 25.62 -36.18 -4.26
N THR A 243 26.13 -37.08 -3.41
CA THR A 243 26.01 -38.53 -3.57
C THR A 243 24.55 -38.97 -3.61
N ALA A 244 23.71 -38.50 -2.67
CA ALA A 244 22.28 -38.82 -2.69
C ALA A 244 21.57 -38.37 -3.97
N ARG A 245 21.99 -37.24 -4.56
CA ARG A 245 21.43 -36.74 -5.81
C ARG A 245 21.89 -37.55 -7.02
N THR A 246 23.15 -37.95 -7.08
CA THR A 246 23.68 -38.76 -8.19
C THR A 246 23.14 -40.18 -8.20
N MET A 247 22.62 -40.65 -7.07
CA MET A 247 22.13 -42.01 -6.91
C MET A 247 20.60 -42.11 -6.91
N VAL A 248 19.90 -41.17 -7.54
CA VAL A 248 18.44 -41.11 -7.45
C VAL A 248 17.70 -42.35 -7.99
N ASP A 249 18.34 -43.08 -8.90
CA ASP A 249 17.79 -44.30 -9.49
C ASP A 249 18.08 -45.57 -8.66
N HIS A 250 18.76 -45.42 -7.51
CA HIS A 250 19.12 -46.53 -6.63
C HIS A 250 18.18 -46.63 -5.43
N PRO A 251 18.05 -47.82 -4.81
CA PRO A 251 17.31 -47.97 -3.56
C PRO A 251 17.93 -47.12 -2.44
N TRP A 252 17.09 -46.49 -1.63
CA TRP A 252 17.50 -45.59 -0.55
C TRP A 252 18.46 -46.27 0.45
N GLU A 253 18.29 -47.57 0.69
CA GLU A 253 19.11 -48.36 1.60
C GLU A 253 20.59 -48.36 1.19
N LEU A 254 20.87 -48.40 -0.12
CA LEU A 254 22.25 -48.33 -0.64
C LEU A 254 22.83 -46.93 -0.45
N VAL A 255 22.03 -45.90 -0.71
CA VAL A 255 22.43 -44.49 -0.55
C VAL A 255 22.74 -44.18 0.92
N GLU A 256 21.92 -44.67 1.84
CA GLU A 256 22.10 -44.53 3.28
C GLU A 256 23.39 -45.22 3.77
N GLN A 257 23.68 -46.43 3.29
CA GLN A 257 24.93 -47.14 3.61
C GLN A 257 26.17 -46.37 3.14
N LEU A 258 26.16 -45.87 1.90
CA LEU A 258 27.25 -45.08 1.33
C LEU A 258 27.41 -43.73 2.05
N ALA A 259 26.32 -43.08 2.41
CA ALA A 259 26.32 -41.86 3.20
C ALA A 259 26.97 -42.09 4.57
N ALA A 260 26.58 -43.16 5.26
CA ALA A 260 27.12 -43.54 6.56
C ALA A 260 28.62 -43.90 6.47
N GLN A 261 29.05 -44.54 5.39
CA GLN A 261 30.47 -44.81 5.14
C GLN A 261 31.26 -43.51 4.90
N THR A 262 30.74 -42.62 4.05
CA THR A 262 31.35 -41.31 3.75
C THR A 262 31.48 -40.46 5.01
N HIS A 263 30.45 -40.42 5.85
CA HIS A 263 30.45 -39.71 7.12
C HIS A 263 31.48 -40.27 8.12
N ARG A 264 31.59 -41.61 8.21
CA ARG A 264 32.61 -42.27 9.05
C ARG A 264 34.03 -41.91 8.61
N ASN A 265 34.30 -41.96 7.30
CA ASN A 265 35.60 -41.60 6.75
C ASN A 265 35.94 -40.12 7.00
N ALA A 266 34.95 -39.23 6.94
CA ALA A 266 35.16 -37.80 7.24
C ALA A 266 35.40 -37.51 8.73
N LEU A 267 34.95 -38.39 9.64
CA LEU A 267 35.14 -38.25 11.08
C LEU A 267 36.42 -38.91 11.59
N SER A 268 36.89 -40.00 10.96
CA SER A 268 38.13 -40.67 11.36
C SER A 268 39.36 -39.76 11.30
N ASP A 269 39.33 -38.74 10.45
CA ASP A 269 40.44 -37.78 10.28
C ASP A 269 40.58 -36.75 11.42
N HIS A 270 39.71 -36.76 12.45
CA HIS A 270 39.58 -35.65 13.40
C HIS A 270 39.66 -36.00 14.90
N THR A 271 39.93 -37.25 15.28
CA THR A 271 39.84 -37.68 16.69
C THR A 271 41.17 -37.51 17.47
N THR A 272 41.63 -36.27 17.66
CA THR A 272 42.79 -35.99 18.56
C THR A 272 42.73 -34.68 19.38
N ALA A 273 41.60 -33.97 19.51
CA ALA A 273 41.57 -32.79 20.38
C ALA A 273 40.20 -32.48 21.04
N THR A 274 40.20 -32.63 22.37
CA THR A 274 39.60 -31.75 23.40
C THR A 274 38.08 -31.51 23.43
N ILE A 275 37.45 -31.98 24.51
CA ILE A 275 36.04 -31.80 24.90
C ILE A 275 36.00 -30.99 26.21
N HIS A 276 35.23 -29.89 26.28
CA HIS A 276 34.44 -29.49 27.48
C HIS A 276 33.53 -28.28 27.20
N GLY A 277 32.27 -28.36 27.65
CA GLY A 277 31.39 -27.22 27.93
C GLY A 277 29.97 -27.29 27.35
N GLU A 278 28.99 -27.74 28.14
CA GLU A 278 27.54 -27.66 27.89
C GLU A 278 26.92 -26.37 28.48
N PRO A 279 25.96 -25.71 27.79
CA PRO A 279 25.10 -24.69 28.41
C PRO A 279 23.61 -25.08 28.49
N LYS A 280 22.99 -24.53 29.55
CA LYS A 280 21.65 -24.77 30.13
C LYS A 280 20.51 -24.04 29.40
N ALA A 281 19.32 -24.64 29.34
CA ALA A 281 18.11 -24.13 28.68
C ALA A 281 17.27 -23.19 29.58
N ALA A 282 16.52 -22.26 28.95
CA ALA A 282 15.67 -21.25 29.59
C ALA A 282 14.20 -21.28 29.09
N ASP A 283 13.35 -20.63 29.86
CA ASP A 283 11.94 -20.91 30.17
C ASP A 283 10.84 -20.60 29.12
N SER A 284 9.68 -21.23 29.36
CA SER A 284 8.44 -21.23 28.60
C SER A 284 7.57 -19.96 28.77
N ALA A 285 6.99 -19.47 27.68
CA ALA A 285 6.04 -18.35 27.64
C ALA A 285 4.56 -18.81 27.64
N LYS A 286 3.71 -17.98 28.27
CA LYS A 286 2.27 -18.16 28.57
C LYS A 286 1.37 -17.68 27.40
N PRO A 287 0.17 -18.26 27.17
CA PRO A 287 -0.68 -17.89 26.03
C PRO A 287 -1.59 -16.68 26.33
N MET A 288 -1.77 -15.82 25.31
CA MET A 288 -2.63 -14.63 25.30
C MET A 288 -4.04 -14.96 24.77
N ASP A 289 -5.03 -14.32 25.40
CA ASP A 289 -6.48 -14.40 25.12
C ASP A 289 -6.90 -13.78 23.79
N ALA A 290 -8.08 -14.21 23.31
CA ALA A 290 -8.61 -14.03 21.97
C ALA A 290 -9.00 -12.57 21.62
N ASP A 291 -8.51 -12.17 20.44
CA ASP A 291 -8.57 -10.83 19.83
C ASP A 291 -9.97 -10.42 19.36
N GLN A 292 -10.38 -9.20 19.74
CA GLN A 292 -11.27 -8.38 18.91
C GLN A 292 -10.58 -8.08 17.57
N PRO A 293 -11.31 -7.93 16.45
CA PRO A 293 -10.72 -7.58 15.16
C PRO A 293 -10.16 -6.15 15.19
N VAL A 294 -8.93 -5.99 15.66
CA VAL A 294 -8.22 -4.71 15.67
C VAL A 294 -7.70 -4.44 14.27
N CYS A 295 -8.02 -3.27 13.70
CA CYS A 295 -7.47 -2.83 12.43
C CYS A 295 -5.93 -2.73 12.55
N HIS A 296 -5.22 -3.70 12.00
CA HIS A 296 -3.75 -3.79 12.12
C HIS A 296 -3.02 -2.63 11.45
N LEU A 297 -3.66 -1.91 10.51
CA LEU A 297 -3.08 -0.70 9.92
C LEU A 297 -2.80 0.36 10.99
N LEU A 298 -3.64 0.44 12.02
CA LEU A 298 -3.49 1.39 13.13
C LEU A 298 -2.34 1.02 14.09
N LYS A 299 -1.86 -0.23 14.04
CA LYS A 299 -0.72 -0.71 14.82
C LYS A 299 0.63 -0.41 14.15
N LEU A 300 0.64 0.10 12.92
CA LEU A 300 1.87 0.51 12.24
C LEU A 300 2.47 1.76 12.88
N ALA A 301 3.80 1.87 12.83
CA ALA A 301 4.51 3.08 13.22
C ALA A 301 3.99 4.30 12.43
N GLY A 302 3.91 5.46 13.07
CA GLY A 302 3.35 6.68 12.47
C GLY A 302 4.00 7.05 11.15
N GLU A 303 5.32 6.85 11.01
CA GLU A 303 6.06 7.10 9.77
C GLU A 303 5.58 6.24 8.61
N LEU A 304 5.39 4.94 8.85
CA LEU A 304 4.89 4.01 7.82
C LEU A 304 3.45 4.35 7.43
N LYS A 305 2.61 4.71 8.41
CA LYS A 305 1.25 5.19 8.14
C LYS A 305 1.27 6.44 7.26
N ASN A 306 2.11 7.43 7.59
CA ASN A 306 2.23 8.66 6.82
C ASN A 306 2.71 8.41 5.39
N ARG A 307 3.66 7.48 5.19
CA ARG A 307 4.06 7.09 3.83
C ARG A 307 2.92 6.45 3.05
N ILE A 308 2.17 5.51 3.65
CA ILE A 308 0.98 4.91 3.03
C ILE A 308 -0.06 5.99 2.71
N TYR A 309 -0.27 6.95 3.62
CA TYR A 309 -1.18 8.08 3.39
C TYR A 309 -0.72 8.91 2.19
N ARG A 310 0.56 9.27 2.07
CA ARG A 310 1.06 10.02 0.92
C ARG A 310 0.84 9.30 -0.40
N GLU A 311 1.18 8.02 -0.47
CA GLU A 311 1.02 7.19 -1.67
C GLU A 311 -0.44 7.07 -2.15
N VAL A 312 -1.40 7.19 -1.24
CA VAL A 312 -2.82 7.02 -1.56
C VAL A 312 -3.59 8.33 -1.65
N LEU A 313 -3.19 9.33 -0.86
CA LEU A 313 -3.90 10.60 -0.73
C LEU A 313 -3.31 11.70 -1.61
N CYS A 314 -2.04 11.63 -1.97
CA CYS A 314 -1.41 12.66 -2.80
C CYS A 314 -1.51 12.30 -4.27
N ASP A 315 -2.12 13.18 -5.07
CA ASP A 315 -2.06 13.14 -6.52
C ASP A 315 -0.86 13.96 -7.01
N LEU A 316 -0.24 13.52 -8.10
CA LEU A 316 0.80 14.29 -8.77
C LEU A 316 0.21 15.48 -9.54
N ASN A 317 -1.08 15.42 -9.87
CA ASN A 317 -1.80 16.47 -10.57
C ASN A 317 -2.61 17.33 -9.60
N ASP A 318 -2.94 18.54 -10.03
CA ASP A 318 -3.85 19.42 -9.29
C ASP A 318 -5.23 18.75 -9.16
N ILE A 319 -5.75 18.63 -7.94
CA ILE A 319 -7.09 18.11 -7.67
C ILE A 319 -8.10 19.18 -8.09
N SER A 320 -8.93 18.87 -9.08
CA SER A 320 -10.00 19.76 -9.54
C SER A 320 -11.11 19.81 -8.49
N VAL A 321 -11.49 21.02 -8.09
CA VAL A 321 -12.60 21.27 -7.17
C VAL A 321 -13.65 22.08 -7.91
N ASP A 322 -14.84 21.50 -8.12
CA ASP A 322 -15.95 22.12 -8.83
C ASP A 322 -17.13 22.45 -7.88
N GLN A 323 -18.22 22.96 -8.43
CA GLN A 323 -19.41 23.34 -7.64
C GLN A 323 -20.06 22.15 -6.89
N ASP A 324 -19.90 20.93 -7.39
CA ASP A 324 -20.40 19.70 -6.76
C ASP A 324 -19.43 19.18 -5.68
N GLY A 325 -18.19 19.71 -5.68
CA GLY A 325 -17.18 19.48 -4.67
C GLY A 325 -15.92 18.88 -5.28
N TYR A 326 -15.36 17.88 -4.60
CA TYR A 326 -14.26 17.08 -5.13
C TYR A 326 -14.29 15.69 -4.49
N ASP A 327 -13.76 14.71 -5.22
CA ASP A 327 -13.71 13.34 -4.75
C ASP A 327 -12.65 13.18 -3.66
N ARG A 328 -13.11 12.80 -2.46
CA ARG A 328 -12.20 12.41 -1.37
C ARG A 328 -11.74 10.97 -1.59
N PRO A 329 -10.43 10.68 -1.47
CA PRO A 329 -9.93 9.32 -1.57
C PRO A 329 -10.64 8.38 -0.59
N ALA A 330 -10.98 7.17 -1.06
CA ALA A 330 -11.70 6.16 -0.29
C ALA A 330 -11.03 5.84 1.07
N LEU A 331 -9.71 6.01 1.16
CA LEU A 331 -8.96 5.82 2.40
C LEU A 331 -9.44 6.75 3.54
N LEU A 332 -9.74 8.01 3.25
CA LEU A 332 -10.27 8.98 4.24
C LEU A 332 -11.67 8.62 4.74
N GLN A 333 -12.34 7.68 4.08
CA GLN A 333 -13.69 7.26 4.40
C GLN A 333 -13.72 5.93 5.19
N THR A 334 -12.55 5.35 5.50
CA THR A 334 -12.45 4.02 6.15
C THR A 334 -12.79 4.04 7.64
N CYS A 335 -12.11 4.86 8.44
CA CYS A 335 -12.40 5.03 9.87
C CYS A 335 -12.02 6.43 10.37
N LYS A 336 -12.59 6.84 11.52
CA LYS A 336 -12.37 8.18 12.12
C LYS A 336 -10.88 8.48 12.37
N GLN A 337 -10.11 7.50 12.82
CA GLN A 337 -8.67 7.69 13.09
C GLN A 337 -7.86 7.91 11.80
N ILE A 338 -8.05 7.08 10.78
CA ILE A 338 -7.36 7.24 9.48
C ILE A 338 -7.75 8.56 8.84
N ARG A 339 -9.03 8.94 8.92
CA ARG A 339 -9.52 10.24 8.45
C ARG A 339 -8.80 11.39 9.14
N ALA A 340 -8.73 11.39 10.47
CA ALA A 340 -8.09 12.45 11.23
C ALA A 340 -6.58 12.57 10.95
N GLU A 341 -5.86 11.45 10.83
CA GLU A 341 -4.43 11.45 10.51
C GLU A 341 -4.16 11.81 9.04
N GLY A 342 -4.95 11.27 8.12
CA GLY A 342 -4.75 11.42 6.68
C GLY A 342 -5.21 12.75 6.09
N LEU A 343 -6.25 13.39 6.65
CA LEU A 343 -6.75 14.68 6.15
C LEU A 343 -5.65 15.75 6.15
N LYS A 344 -4.78 15.76 7.17
CA LYS A 344 -3.63 16.66 7.21
C LYS A 344 -2.77 16.51 5.95
N ILE A 345 -2.29 15.31 5.69
CA ILE A 345 -1.46 15.03 4.51
C ILE A 345 -2.22 15.38 3.23
N PHE A 346 -3.49 15.01 3.13
CA PHE A 346 -4.31 15.29 1.95
C PHE A 346 -4.39 16.79 1.63
N TYR A 347 -4.72 17.66 2.58
CA TYR A 347 -4.84 19.09 2.28
C TYR A 347 -3.50 19.82 2.20
N TYR A 348 -2.50 19.42 3.00
CA TYR A 348 -1.21 20.11 3.03
C TYR A 348 -0.26 19.71 1.90
N GLU A 349 -0.35 18.48 1.38
CA GLU A 349 0.61 17.97 0.39
C GLU A 349 0.04 17.91 -1.03
N ASN A 350 -1.28 18.02 -1.22
CA ASN A 350 -1.88 18.17 -2.55
C ASN A 350 -1.97 19.62 -3.00
N ARG A 351 -2.03 19.79 -4.32
CA ARG A 351 -2.41 21.05 -4.96
C ARG A 351 -3.86 20.97 -5.36
N PHE A 352 -4.62 22.03 -5.14
CA PHE A 352 -6.02 22.13 -5.54
C PHE A 352 -6.18 23.19 -6.62
N SER A 353 -6.91 22.85 -7.67
CA SER A 353 -7.36 23.78 -8.71
C SER A 353 -8.85 23.99 -8.54
N ILE A 354 -9.24 25.16 -8.02
CA ILE A 354 -10.64 25.46 -7.73
C ILE A 354 -11.27 26.15 -8.93
N ASP A 355 -12.31 25.54 -9.51
CA ASP A 355 -13.10 26.10 -10.61
C ASP A 355 -14.33 26.83 -10.05
N CYS A 356 -14.18 28.14 -9.85
CA CYS A 356 -15.24 29.01 -9.36
C CYS A 356 -16.12 29.48 -10.52
N LYS A 357 -16.97 28.59 -11.03
CA LYS A 357 -18.00 28.94 -12.02
C LYS A 357 -18.93 30.03 -11.48
N ASP A 358 -19.14 31.07 -12.28
CA ASP A 358 -19.92 32.27 -11.94
C ASP A 358 -19.46 32.98 -10.66
N TYR A 359 -18.18 32.85 -10.28
CA TYR A 359 -17.61 33.52 -9.10
C TYR A 359 -18.30 33.18 -7.78
N ARG A 360 -18.95 32.01 -7.70
CA ARG A 360 -19.60 31.58 -6.47
C ARG A 360 -18.57 31.26 -5.38
N MET A 361 -18.73 31.88 -4.21
CA MET A 361 -17.82 31.74 -3.07
C MET A 361 -18.12 30.56 -2.16
N ASP A 362 -19.28 29.93 -2.30
CA ASP A 362 -19.71 28.86 -1.38
C ASP A 362 -18.72 27.68 -1.38
N LEU A 363 -18.10 27.38 -2.52
CA LEU A 363 -17.08 26.35 -2.64
C LEU A 363 -15.79 26.70 -1.89
N LEU A 364 -15.31 27.95 -2.04
CA LEU A 364 -14.13 28.45 -1.33
C LEU A 364 -14.37 28.48 0.18
N LEU A 365 -15.55 28.92 0.61
CA LEU A 365 -15.96 28.92 2.03
C LEU A 365 -15.98 27.51 2.61
N LYS A 366 -16.62 26.54 1.94
CA LYS A 366 -16.67 25.14 2.38
C LYS A 366 -15.28 24.51 2.46
N MET A 367 -14.42 24.81 1.49
CA MET A 367 -13.04 24.35 1.47
C MET A 367 -12.26 24.95 2.65
N LYS A 368 -12.42 26.25 2.89
CA LYS A 368 -11.82 26.95 4.03
C LYS A 368 -12.27 26.36 5.36
N GLU A 369 -13.58 26.14 5.55
CA GLU A 369 -14.12 25.50 6.75
C GLU A 369 -13.53 24.10 6.98
N SER A 370 -13.44 23.31 5.91
CA SER A 370 -12.85 21.96 5.96
C SER A 370 -11.38 21.98 6.38
N ILE A 371 -10.66 23.00 5.94
CA ILE A 371 -9.26 23.27 6.30
C ILE A 371 -9.14 23.76 7.74
N SER A 372 -9.97 24.72 8.16
CA SER A 372 -9.94 25.27 9.52
C SER A 372 -10.31 24.23 10.58
N ALA A 373 -11.13 23.23 10.23
CA ALA A 373 -11.41 22.09 11.09
C ALA A 373 -10.15 21.25 11.39
N ILE A 374 -9.15 21.28 10.50
CA ILE A 374 -7.87 20.61 10.67
C ILE A 374 -6.94 21.60 11.37
N ARG A 375 -7.09 21.75 12.69
CA ARG A 375 -6.28 22.67 13.52
C ARG A 375 -4.80 22.60 13.08
N PRO A 376 -4.26 23.64 12.44
CA PRO A 376 -2.84 23.69 12.12
C PRO A 376 -2.08 23.64 13.44
N THR A 377 -1.12 22.74 13.56
CA THR A 377 -0.06 22.95 14.56
C THR A 377 0.67 24.22 14.19
N SER A 378 0.96 25.08 15.17
CA SER A 378 1.62 26.40 15.02
C SER A 378 2.82 26.42 14.07
N ASP A 379 3.46 25.28 13.84
CA ASP A 379 4.69 25.14 13.05
C ASP A 379 4.46 24.67 11.60
N GLN A 380 3.22 24.45 11.16
CA GLN A 380 2.96 24.00 9.79
C GLN A 380 2.85 25.17 8.80
N PRO A 381 3.43 25.05 7.60
CA PRO A 381 3.33 26.10 6.59
C PRO A 381 1.86 26.37 6.23
N PRO A 382 1.54 27.62 5.84
CA PRO A 382 0.22 27.94 5.33
C PRO A 382 -0.11 27.03 4.14
N LEU A 383 -1.38 26.65 4.03
CA LEU A 383 -1.86 25.83 2.92
C LEU A 383 -1.60 26.51 1.59
N CYS A 384 -1.05 25.76 0.64
CA CYS A 384 -0.73 26.27 -0.68
C CYS A 384 -1.92 26.01 -1.60
N PHE A 385 -2.77 27.02 -1.79
CA PHE A 385 -3.70 27.03 -2.92
C PHE A 385 -2.92 27.52 -4.14
N ASP A 386 -2.55 26.61 -5.03
CA ASP A 386 -1.73 26.98 -6.18
C ASP A 386 -2.52 27.77 -7.23
N LYS A 387 -3.81 27.44 -7.48
CA LYS A 387 -4.62 28.08 -8.53
C LYS A 387 -6.10 28.14 -8.18
N VAL A 388 -6.65 29.34 -8.21
CA VAL A 388 -8.11 29.57 -8.32
C VAL A 388 -8.38 29.98 -9.76
N LEU A 389 -9.21 29.20 -10.46
CA LEU A 389 -9.68 29.50 -11.79
C LEU A 389 -11.10 30.02 -11.67
N ALA A 390 -11.32 31.31 -11.88
CA ALA A 390 -12.66 31.85 -12.05
C ALA A 390 -13.00 31.84 -13.54
N GLN A 391 -14.03 31.10 -13.92
CA GLN A 391 -14.55 31.07 -15.29
C GLN A 391 -15.99 31.57 -15.28
N GLY A 392 -16.30 32.52 -16.17
CA GLY A 392 -17.68 32.83 -16.52
C GLY A 392 -18.30 31.65 -17.27
N ASP A 393 -19.61 31.46 -17.13
CA ASP A 393 -20.32 30.43 -17.89
C ASP A 393 -20.00 30.55 -19.38
N SER A 394 -19.54 29.45 -20.00
CA SER A 394 -19.13 29.43 -21.41
C SER A 394 -20.21 29.88 -22.39
N VAL A 395 -21.48 29.89 -21.94
CA VAL A 395 -22.65 30.29 -22.72
C VAL A 395 -22.97 31.79 -22.55
N SER A 396 -22.58 32.41 -21.44
CA SER A 396 -22.80 33.82 -21.12
C SER A 396 -21.45 34.52 -20.93
N MET A 397 -21.03 35.33 -21.91
CA MET A 397 -19.80 36.11 -21.80
C MET A 397 -19.81 37.14 -20.65
N GLU A 398 -20.96 37.39 -20.03
CA GLU A 398 -21.07 38.35 -18.93
C GLU A 398 -20.87 37.66 -17.57
N PRO A 399 -19.93 38.13 -16.73
CA PRO A 399 -19.75 37.61 -15.39
C PRO A 399 -20.96 37.93 -14.50
N ASN A 400 -21.28 37.04 -13.57
CA ASN A 400 -22.27 37.33 -12.54
C ASN A 400 -21.71 38.37 -11.55
N TRP A 401 -21.99 39.64 -11.82
CA TRP A 401 -21.51 40.77 -11.01
C TRP A 401 -21.95 40.71 -9.55
N ALA A 402 -23.10 40.13 -9.23
CA ALA A 402 -23.52 39.97 -7.84
C ALA A 402 -22.58 39.05 -7.06
N ASN A 403 -22.20 37.92 -7.66
CA ASN A 403 -21.25 36.97 -7.06
C ASN A 403 -19.83 37.55 -7.00
N VAL A 404 -19.41 38.28 -8.04
CA VAL A 404 -18.15 39.02 -8.03
C VAL A 404 -18.08 40.02 -6.87
N MET A 405 -19.13 40.82 -6.69
CA MET A 405 -19.18 41.80 -5.60
C MET A 405 -19.22 41.12 -4.23
N GLN A 406 -19.90 39.99 -4.09
CA GLN A 406 -19.88 39.19 -2.87
C GLN A 406 -18.47 38.65 -2.56
N MET A 407 -17.76 38.15 -3.57
CA MET A 407 -16.36 37.72 -3.46
C MET A 407 -15.46 38.87 -3.01
N MET A 408 -15.61 40.06 -3.60
CA MET A 408 -14.81 41.23 -3.21
C MET A 408 -15.09 41.68 -1.77
N ARG A 409 -16.36 41.68 -1.33
CA ARG A 409 -16.71 41.97 0.07
C ARG A 409 -16.07 40.98 1.03
N TYR A 410 -16.15 39.69 0.71
CA TYR A 410 -15.51 38.65 1.51
C TYR A 410 -14.00 38.85 1.62
N ILE A 411 -13.30 39.09 0.50
CA ILE A 411 -11.86 39.36 0.48
C ILE A 411 -11.51 40.57 1.36
N ARG A 412 -12.34 41.63 1.33
CA ARG A 412 -12.16 42.85 2.14
C ARG A 412 -12.37 42.60 3.63
N GLU A 413 -13.45 41.92 4.00
CA GLU A 413 -13.85 41.69 5.39
C GLU A 413 -12.88 40.74 6.10
N GLU A 414 -12.38 39.74 5.39
CA GLU A 414 -11.64 38.64 6.02
C GLU A 414 -10.15 38.89 6.24
N ASN A 415 -9.66 40.06 5.83
CA ASN A 415 -8.41 40.71 6.26
C ASN A 415 -7.12 39.87 6.33
N SER A 416 -7.06 38.68 5.71
CA SER A 416 -6.09 37.66 6.12
C SER A 416 -5.10 37.26 5.04
N GLU A 417 -3.87 37.07 5.49
CA GLU A 417 -2.69 36.51 4.81
C GLU A 417 -2.93 35.13 4.15
N ALA A 418 -4.15 34.60 4.17
CA ALA A 418 -4.52 33.25 3.74
C ALA A 418 -5.08 33.17 2.31
N ILE A 419 -5.31 34.30 1.63
CA ILE A 419 -5.75 34.28 0.23
C ILE A 419 -4.49 34.11 -0.63
N PRO A 420 -4.41 33.07 -1.48
CA PRO A 420 -3.27 32.85 -2.36
C PRO A 420 -3.02 34.10 -3.21
N ASP A 421 -1.73 34.40 -3.42
CA ASP A 421 -1.26 35.49 -4.26
C ASP A 421 -2.18 35.64 -5.50
N PRO A 422 -2.81 36.83 -5.72
CA PRO A 422 -3.89 37.05 -6.70
C PRO A 422 -3.51 36.85 -8.17
N SER A 423 -2.46 36.08 -8.46
CA SER A 423 -2.23 35.36 -9.71
C SER A 423 -3.35 34.35 -10.05
N ILE A 424 -4.61 34.78 -9.97
CA ILE A 424 -5.79 34.11 -10.50
C ILE A 424 -5.59 34.02 -12.01
N ALA A 425 -5.19 32.84 -12.48
CA ALA A 425 -4.87 32.62 -13.88
C ALA A 425 -6.17 32.45 -14.68
N PHE A 426 -6.75 33.56 -15.15
CA PHE A 426 -7.89 33.49 -16.07
C PHE A 426 -7.47 32.80 -17.39
N LYS A 427 -8.19 31.72 -17.74
CA LYS A 427 -8.04 31.01 -19.02
C LYS A 427 -9.17 31.46 -19.94
N ASN A 428 -8.96 32.54 -20.70
CA ASN A 428 -9.57 32.79 -22.01
C ASN A 428 -8.77 33.89 -22.71
N GLY A 429 -8.56 33.75 -24.02
CA GLY A 429 -7.51 34.39 -24.84
C GLY A 429 -7.56 35.93 -25.03
N ASP A 430 -8.15 36.68 -24.12
CA ASP A 430 -8.13 38.15 -24.06
C ASP A 430 -7.62 38.60 -22.68
N ARG A 431 -6.35 38.25 -22.43
CA ARG A 431 -5.82 37.89 -21.11
C ARG A 431 -5.31 39.05 -20.25
N ASP A 432 -5.02 40.21 -20.83
CA ASP A 432 -4.32 41.25 -20.09
C ASP A 432 -5.28 42.28 -19.46
N GLY A 433 -6.43 42.54 -20.10
CA GLY A 433 -7.39 43.56 -19.62
C GLY A 433 -8.13 43.17 -18.34
N LEU A 434 -8.71 41.97 -18.29
CA LEU A 434 -9.52 41.51 -17.15
C LEU A 434 -8.68 41.17 -15.91
N ILE A 435 -7.48 40.61 -16.10
CA ILE A 435 -6.55 40.33 -14.99
C ILE A 435 -6.09 41.64 -14.36
N LEU A 436 -5.67 42.62 -15.17
CA LEU A 436 -5.33 43.95 -14.67
C LEU A 436 -6.51 44.63 -13.98
N THR A 437 -7.74 44.47 -14.49
CA THR A 437 -8.93 45.09 -13.90
C THR A 437 -9.29 44.46 -12.56
N PHE A 438 -9.27 43.13 -12.44
CA PHE A 438 -9.57 42.46 -11.17
C PHE A 438 -8.46 42.63 -10.12
N SER A 439 -7.19 42.54 -10.50
CA SER A 439 -6.08 42.86 -9.60
C SER A 439 -6.09 44.33 -9.20
N SER A 440 -6.43 45.24 -10.12
CA SER A 440 -6.62 46.67 -9.83
C SER A 440 -7.83 46.92 -8.92
N MET A 441 -8.95 46.23 -9.14
CA MET A 441 -10.15 46.35 -8.31
C MET A 441 -9.93 45.76 -6.92
N ALA A 442 -9.25 44.63 -6.79
CA ALA A 442 -8.89 44.05 -5.50
C ALA A 442 -7.87 44.93 -4.76
N PHE A 443 -6.89 45.48 -5.48
CA PHE A 443 -5.94 46.45 -4.93
C PHE A 443 -6.64 47.76 -4.51
N GLN A 444 -7.56 48.27 -5.33
CA GLN A 444 -8.37 49.45 -5.00
C GLN A 444 -9.31 49.18 -3.82
N ALA A 445 -9.98 48.03 -3.75
CA ALA A 445 -10.80 47.63 -2.62
C ALA A 445 -9.98 47.55 -1.31
N ARG A 446 -8.72 47.12 -1.41
CA ARG A 446 -7.77 47.11 -0.28
C ARG A 446 -7.29 48.52 0.09
N MET A 447 -7.11 49.41 -0.88
CA MET A 447 -6.78 50.84 -0.64
C MET A 447 -7.97 51.62 -0.06
N LEU A 448 -9.20 51.24 -0.41
CA LEU A 448 -10.45 51.86 0.07
C LEU A 448 -10.89 51.30 1.44
N GLN A 449 -10.12 50.39 2.04
CA GLN A 449 -10.44 49.79 3.33
C GLN A 449 -10.50 50.83 4.47
N ASP A 450 -9.80 51.96 4.33
CA ASP A 450 -9.79 53.09 5.27
C ASP A 450 -10.78 54.22 4.91
N GLN A 451 -11.58 54.09 3.84
CA GLN A 451 -12.53 55.12 3.41
C GLN A 451 -13.96 54.83 3.91
N PRO A 452 -14.74 55.85 4.29
CA PRO A 452 -16.13 55.69 4.73
C PRO A 452 -17.04 55.17 3.60
N GLU A 453 -18.04 54.34 3.94
CA GLU A 453 -18.90 53.60 2.99
C GLU A 453 -19.65 54.48 1.97
N GLU A 454 -19.86 55.77 2.27
CA GLU A 454 -20.58 56.72 1.40
C GLU A 454 -19.84 57.06 0.08
N LEU A 455 -18.56 56.68 -0.08
CA LEU A 455 -17.75 56.96 -1.28
C LEU A 455 -17.69 55.79 -2.28
N MET A 456 -18.40 54.68 -2.04
CA MET A 456 -18.30 53.45 -2.85
C MET A 456 -19.55 53.09 -3.68
N GLU A 457 -20.68 53.77 -3.49
CA GLU A 457 -21.80 53.76 -4.47
C GLU A 457 -21.50 54.70 -5.64
#